data_AF-A0ABC9X1V0-F1
#
_entry.id   AF-A0ABC9X1V0-F1
#
_cell.length_a   1.000
_cell.length_b   1.000
_cell.length_c   1.000
_cell.angle_alpha   90.00
_cell.angle_beta   90.00
_cell.angle_gamma   90.00
#
_symmetry.space_group_name_H-M   'P 1'
#
loop_
_entity.id
_entity.type
_entity.pdbx_description
1 polymer ?
#
loop_
_entity_poly.entity_id
_entity_poly.type
_entity_poly.pdbx_seq_one_letter_code
_entity_poly.pdbx_strand_id
1 'polypeptide(L)'
;MIYPNQSSPCLEQFPITCETGPGSPSGHAMGSSCVWYVMVTAALSYTVRWKEKSAVTLHRLTWSFLWSIFWIIQISVCISRVFIATHFPHQVILGVFAGILVAEAFEHTAAIQTASLRMYIKTNLFLFIFALGFYLVLKLLDIDLLWSVPKAKKWCANPDWINIDTTPFAGLQLA
;
A
#
# COMPACT_ATOMS: atom_id res chain seq x y z
N MET A 1 20.86 -8.67 -21.76
CA MET A 1 21.96 -8.28 -20.85
C MET A 1 22.31 -6.84 -21.14
N ILE A 2 21.71 -5.91 -20.41
CA ILE A 2 21.94 -4.47 -20.59
C ILE A 2 22.56 -4.04 -19.28
N TYR A 3 23.89 -3.87 -19.24
CA TYR A 3 24.70 -3.02 -18.36
C TYR A 3 26.14 -3.52 -18.51
N PRO A 4 26.91 -3.03 -19.51
CA PRO A 4 28.32 -3.31 -19.61
C PRO A 4 29.06 -2.48 -18.54
N ASN A 5 29.96 -3.12 -17.79
CA ASN A 5 30.85 -2.55 -16.77
C ASN A 5 30.20 -1.91 -15.53
N GLN A 6 30.14 -2.69 -14.45
CA GLN A 6 30.51 -2.41 -13.04
C GLN A 6 30.48 -0.99 -12.44
N SER A 7 29.74 -0.02 -12.97
CA SER A 7 29.29 1.15 -12.23
C SER A 7 27.80 0.99 -11.95
N SER A 8 27.41 1.13 -10.68
CA SER A 8 26.00 1.19 -10.31
C SER A 8 25.31 2.25 -11.17
N PRO A 9 24.15 1.95 -11.79
CA PRO A 9 23.46 2.92 -12.63
C PRO A 9 23.20 4.19 -11.82
N CYS A 10 23.70 5.32 -12.31
CA CYS A 10 23.45 6.62 -11.70
C CYS A 10 21.97 6.96 -11.96
N LEU A 11 21.15 6.82 -10.93
CA LEU A 11 19.74 7.19 -10.96
C LEU A 11 19.61 8.63 -10.43
N GLU A 12 18.87 9.47 -11.15
CA GLU A 12 18.45 10.78 -10.67
C GLU A 12 17.58 10.60 -9.42
N GLN A 13 17.98 11.23 -8.31
CA GLN A 13 17.26 11.17 -7.04
C GLN A 13 16.63 12.52 -6.73
N PHE A 14 15.35 12.49 -6.36
CA PHE A 14 14.58 13.64 -5.92
C PHE A 14 14.37 13.60 -4.40
N PRO A 15 13.99 14.72 -3.76
CA PRO A 15 13.72 14.76 -2.32
C PRO A 15 12.70 13.73 -1.81
N ILE A 16 11.81 13.22 -2.67
CA ILE A 16 10.83 12.18 -2.32
C ILE A 16 11.29 10.75 -2.68
N THR A 17 12.51 10.58 -3.19
CA THR A 17 13.00 9.27 -3.66
C THR A 17 13.50 8.39 -2.52
N CYS A 18 13.98 9.00 -1.44
CA CYS A 18 14.61 8.30 -0.33
C CYS A 18 13.59 7.94 0.76
N GLU A 19 12.81 6.89 0.51
CA GLU A 19 11.92 6.29 1.52
C GLU A 19 12.70 5.28 2.39
N THR A 20 12.36 5.20 3.69
CA THR A 20 13.00 4.29 4.67
C THR A 20 12.36 2.90 4.72
N GLY A 21 11.29 2.70 3.95
CA GLY A 21 10.52 1.46 3.87
C GLY A 21 11.09 0.46 2.84
N PRO A 22 10.73 -0.83 2.95
CA PRO A 22 11.08 -1.82 1.94
C PRO A 22 10.38 -1.49 0.61
N GLY A 23 11.15 -1.38 -0.48
CA GLY A 23 10.62 -1.02 -1.80
C GLY A 23 9.79 -2.10 -2.50
N SER A 24 9.54 -3.26 -1.88
CA SER A 24 8.87 -4.41 -2.50
C SER A 24 7.85 -5.06 -1.54
N PRO A 25 6.57 -5.17 -1.93
CA PRO A 25 5.91 -4.51 -3.06
C PRO A 25 5.74 -2.99 -2.83
N SER A 26 5.36 -2.22 -3.85
CA SER A 26 5.12 -0.78 -3.66
C SER A 26 3.92 -0.54 -2.76
N GLY A 27 4.16 0.00 -1.56
CA GLY A 27 3.12 0.30 -0.57
C GLY A 27 2.09 1.31 -1.08
N HIS A 28 2.51 2.26 -1.91
CA HIS A 28 1.61 3.24 -2.54
C HIS A 28 0.64 2.59 -3.52
N ALA A 29 1.13 1.70 -4.39
CA ALA A 29 0.29 0.97 -5.34
C ALA A 29 -0.63 -0.04 -4.64
N MET A 30 -0.15 -0.70 -3.58
CA MET A 30 -0.92 -1.63 -2.75
C MET A 30 -2.03 -0.92 -1.96
N GLY A 31 -1.71 0.17 -1.27
CA GLY A 31 -2.69 0.93 -0.50
C GLY A 31 -3.76 1.55 -1.40
N SER A 32 -3.36 2.15 -2.52
CA SER A 32 -4.31 2.77 -3.45
C SER A 32 -5.23 1.73 -4.10
N SER A 33 -4.70 0.57 -4.53
CA SER A 33 -5.53 -0.50 -5.11
C SER A 33 -6.52 -1.03 -4.11
N CYS A 34 -6.09 -1.31 -2.88
CA CYS A 34 -6.96 -1.84 -1.83
C CYS A 34 -8.13 -0.89 -1.54
N VAL A 35 -7.86 0.40 -1.31
CA VAL A 35 -8.90 1.37 -0.94
C VAL A 35 -9.87 1.61 -2.10
N TRP A 36 -9.36 1.85 -3.30
CA TRP A 36 -10.22 2.14 -4.45
C TRP A 36 -11.04 0.92 -4.89
N TYR A 37 -10.51 -0.29 -4.75
CA TYR A 37 -11.25 -1.52 -5.02
C TYR A 37 -12.47 -1.62 -4.11
N VAL A 38 -12.27 -1.49 -2.78
CA VAL A 38 -13.37 -1.54 -1.80
C VAL A 38 -14.40 -0.42 -2.04
N MET A 39 -13.96 0.78 -2.41
CA MET A 39 -14.88 1.88 -2.73
C MET A 39 -15.74 1.58 -3.96
N VAL A 40 -15.13 1.02 -5.03
CA VAL A 40 -15.84 0.66 -6.26
C VAL A 40 -16.83 -0.47 -6.02
N THR A 41 -16.43 -1.54 -5.31
CA THR A 41 -17.32 -2.67 -5.01
C THR A 41 -18.45 -2.26 -4.09
N ALA A 42 -18.18 -1.43 -3.07
CA ALA A 42 -19.21 -0.85 -2.20
C ALA A 42 -20.22 0.02 -2.98
N ALA A 43 -19.74 0.92 -3.85
CA ALA A 43 -20.61 1.76 -4.68
C ALA A 43 -21.49 0.92 -5.61
N LEU A 44 -20.92 -0.10 -6.25
CA LEU A 44 -21.66 -1.02 -7.13
C LEU A 44 -22.71 -1.81 -6.35
N SER A 45 -22.37 -2.35 -5.18
CA SER A 45 -23.32 -3.08 -4.32
C SER A 45 -24.51 -2.20 -3.92
N TYR A 46 -24.28 -0.91 -3.66
CA TYR A 46 -25.35 0.05 -3.38
C TYR A 46 -26.27 0.22 -4.59
N THR A 47 -25.72 0.39 -5.80
CA THR A 47 -26.55 0.55 -7.01
C THR A 47 -27.39 -0.69 -7.35
N VAL A 48 -26.94 -1.90 -6.98
CA VAL A 48 -27.70 -3.14 -7.20
C VAL A 48 -28.94 -3.24 -6.31
N ARG A 49 -28.90 -2.68 -5.09
CA ARG A 49 -30.01 -2.73 -4.12
C ARG A 49 -31.25 -1.93 -4.54
N TRP A 50 -31.13 -1.03 -5.52
CA TRP A 50 -32.20 -0.13 -5.98
C TRP A 50 -32.90 -0.58 -7.28
N LYS A 51 -32.83 -1.86 -7.65
CA LYS A 51 -33.27 -2.29 -9.00
C LYS A 51 -34.77 -2.52 -9.18
N GLU A 52 -35.37 -1.70 -10.05
CA GLU A 52 -36.43 -2.09 -11.01
C GLU A 52 -35.84 -2.68 -12.31
N LYS A 53 -36.65 -3.43 -13.09
CA LYS A 53 -36.24 -4.20 -14.30
C LYS A 53 -35.51 -3.39 -15.40
N SER A 54 -35.68 -2.06 -15.47
CA SER A 54 -35.01 -1.18 -16.45
C SER A 54 -33.52 -0.92 -16.14
N ALA A 55 -33.06 -1.23 -14.93
CA ALA A 55 -31.76 -0.82 -14.40
C ALA A 55 -30.57 -1.74 -14.78
N VAL A 56 -30.75 -2.73 -15.66
CA VAL A 56 -29.64 -3.62 -16.08
C VAL A 56 -28.61 -2.87 -16.93
N THR A 57 -29.07 -2.04 -17.87
CA THR A 57 -28.19 -1.24 -18.74
C THR A 57 -27.47 -0.15 -17.93
N LEU A 58 -28.18 0.52 -17.02
CA LEU A 58 -27.60 1.53 -16.14
C LEU A 58 -26.52 0.92 -15.23
N HIS A 59 -26.79 -0.25 -14.62
CA HIS A 59 -25.79 -0.96 -13.81
C HIS A 59 -24.54 -1.33 -14.63
N ARG A 60 -24.70 -1.82 -15.87
CA ARG A 60 -23.56 -2.13 -16.74
C ARG A 60 -22.73 -0.88 -17.06
N LEU A 61 -23.40 0.26 -17.30
CA LEU A 61 -22.73 1.53 -17.57
C LEU A 61 -21.97 2.02 -16.33
N THR A 62 -22.61 2.01 -15.16
CA THR A 62 -21.99 2.38 -13.88
C THR A 62 -20.82 1.46 -13.53
N TRP A 63 -20.96 0.15 -13.76
CA TRP A 63 -19.87 -0.82 -13.64
C TRP A 63 -18.68 -0.42 -14.52
N SER A 64 -18.92 -0.24 -15.82
CA SER A 64 -17.86 0.16 -16.76
C SER A 64 -17.18 1.45 -16.36
N PHE A 65 -17.96 2.45 -15.93
CA PHE A 65 -17.46 3.77 -15.55
C PHE A 65 -16.58 3.71 -14.30
N LEU A 66 -17.05 3.07 -13.22
CA LEU A 66 -16.32 2.99 -11.95
C LEU A 66 -15.02 2.20 -12.09
N TRP A 67 -15.03 1.08 -12.82
CA TRP A 67 -13.82 0.31 -13.11
C TRP A 67 -12.83 1.05 -14.01
N SER A 68 -13.33 1.88 -14.95
CA SER A 68 -12.44 2.72 -15.76
C SER A 68 -11.73 3.77 -14.91
N ILE A 69 -12.45 4.42 -13.99
CA ILE A 69 -11.85 5.37 -13.04
C ILE A 69 -10.79 4.68 -12.18
N PHE A 70 -11.09 3.49 -11.65
CA PHE A 70 -10.14 2.70 -10.87
C PHE A 70 -8.83 2.50 -11.65
N TRP A 71 -8.89 2.00 -12.88
CA TRP A 71 -7.69 1.76 -13.68
C TRP A 71 -6.93 3.05 -14.03
N ILE A 72 -7.62 4.15 -14.31
CA ILE A 72 -6.98 5.46 -14.57
C ILE A 72 -6.17 5.90 -13.35
N ILE A 73 -6.76 5.85 -12.15
CA ILE A 73 -6.08 6.23 -10.91
C ILE A 73 -4.88 5.31 -10.66
N GLN A 74 -5.06 4.00 -10.83
CA GLN A 74 -3.99 3.05 -10.57
C GLN A 74 -2.84 3.18 -11.55
N ILE A 75 -3.11 3.38 -12.84
CA ILE A 75 -2.08 3.65 -13.84
C ILE A 75 -1.33 4.94 -13.50
N SER A 76 -2.04 6.00 -13.09
CA SER A 76 -1.42 7.27 -12.68
C SER A 76 -0.46 7.10 -11.49
N VAL A 77 -0.89 6.39 -10.43
CA VAL A 77 -0.05 6.09 -9.25
C VAL A 77 1.16 5.23 -9.64
N CYS A 78 0.95 4.23 -10.50
CA CYS A 78 2.02 3.35 -10.97
C CYS A 78 3.07 4.12 -11.77
N ILE A 79 2.65 4.95 -12.72
CA ILE A 79 3.54 5.77 -13.54
C ILE A 79 4.32 6.75 -12.67
N SER A 80 3.66 7.43 -11.72
CA SER A 80 4.32 8.35 -10.79
C SER A 80 5.48 7.67 -10.04
N ARG A 81 5.28 6.44 -9.57
CA ARG A 81 6.29 5.70 -8.80
C ARG A 81 7.45 5.18 -9.65
N VAL A 82 7.17 4.75 -10.88
CA VAL A 82 8.20 4.35 -11.84
C VAL A 82 9.00 5.58 -12.33
N PHE A 83 8.32 6.71 -12.57
CA PHE A 83 8.94 7.94 -13.07
C PHE A 83 9.91 8.57 -12.07
N ILE A 84 9.60 8.52 -10.78
CA ILE A 84 10.48 9.03 -9.71
C ILE A 84 11.58 8.01 -9.34
N ALA A 85 11.73 6.92 -10.13
CA ALA A 85 12.72 5.85 -9.92
C ALA A 85 12.68 5.21 -8.52
N THR A 86 11.55 5.34 -7.79
CA THR A 86 11.39 4.79 -6.43
C THR A 86 11.06 3.31 -6.42
N HIS A 87 10.48 2.81 -7.52
CA HIS A 87 10.11 1.41 -7.65
C HIS A 87 10.33 0.89 -9.07
N PHE A 88 10.74 -0.37 -9.18
CA PHE A 88 10.76 -1.07 -10.46
C PHE A 88 9.33 -1.45 -10.90
N PRO A 89 9.06 -1.57 -12.21
CA PRO A 89 7.72 -1.89 -12.72
C PRO A 89 7.11 -3.15 -12.08
N HIS A 90 7.91 -4.20 -11.85
CA HIS A 90 7.44 -5.43 -11.22
C HIS A 90 6.97 -5.22 -9.77
N GLN A 91 7.62 -4.33 -9.00
CA GLN A 91 7.26 -4.05 -7.61
C GLN A 91 5.94 -3.31 -7.50
N VAL A 92 5.69 -2.43 -8.46
CA VAL A 92 4.44 -1.67 -8.57
C VAL A 92 3.30 -2.59 -8.98
N ILE A 93 3.50 -3.45 -9.99
CA ILE A 93 2.53 -4.44 -10.43
C ILE A 93 2.17 -5.41 -9.28
N LEU A 94 3.18 -5.96 -8.59
CA LEU A 94 2.98 -6.81 -7.43
C LEU A 94 2.23 -6.08 -6.31
N GLY A 95 2.47 -4.78 -6.12
CA GLY A 95 1.72 -3.94 -5.19
C GLY A 95 0.23 -3.87 -5.54
N VAL A 96 -0.11 -3.61 -6.80
CA VAL A 96 -1.52 -3.59 -7.25
C VAL A 96 -2.20 -4.94 -7.00
N PHE A 97 -1.55 -6.05 -7.36
CA PHE A 97 -2.10 -7.39 -7.12
C PHE A 97 -2.28 -7.70 -5.62
N ALA A 98 -1.28 -7.35 -4.79
CA ALA A 98 -1.37 -7.54 -3.35
C ALA A 98 -2.53 -6.74 -2.74
N GLY A 99 -2.73 -5.49 -3.17
CA GLY A 99 -3.82 -4.67 -2.67
C GLY A 99 -5.21 -5.16 -3.09
N ILE A 100 -5.36 -5.65 -4.33
CA ILE A 100 -6.61 -6.30 -4.79
C ILE A 100 -6.87 -7.58 -4.00
N LEU A 101 -5.86 -8.43 -3.79
CA LEU A 101 -6.01 -9.68 -3.03
C LEU A 101 -6.44 -9.40 -1.58
N VAL A 102 -5.84 -8.38 -0.95
CA VAL A 102 -6.22 -7.94 0.39
C VAL A 102 -7.66 -7.45 0.39
N ALA A 103 -8.05 -6.58 -0.54
CA ALA A 103 -9.43 -6.09 -0.63
C ALA A 103 -10.45 -7.21 -0.85
N GLU A 104 -10.16 -8.17 -1.73
CA GLU A 104 -11.03 -9.32 -1.99
C GLU A 104 -11.18 -10.22 -0.75
N ALA A 105 -10.08 -10.46 -0.02
CA ALA A 105 -10.11 -11.20 1.24
C ALA A 105 -10.98 -10.49 2.30
N PHE A 106 -10.93 -9.16 2.34
CA PHE A 106 -11.80 -8.34 3.20
C PHE A 106 -13.26 -8.40 2.77
N GLU A 107 -13.56 -8.35 1.47
CA GLU A 107 -14.94 -8.40 0.94
C GLU A 107 -15.60 -9.77 1.16
N HIS A 108 -14.85 -10.87 0.97
CA HIS A 108 -15.36 -12.23 1.21
C HIS A 108 -15.54 -12.55 2.71
N THR A 109 -14.98 -11.72 3.59
CA THR A 109 -15.17 -11.84 5.03
C THR A 109 -16.46 -11.14 5.44
N ALA A 110 -17.58 -11.86 5.36
CA ALA A 110 -18.94 -11.40 5.70
C ALA A 110 -19.10 -10.80 7.12
N ALA A 111 -18.09 -10.94 7.99
CA ALA A 111 -18.06 -10.40 9.34
C ALA A 111 -17.98 -8.86 9.40
N ILE A 112 -17.61 -8.17 8.32
CA ILE A 112 -17.40 -6.71 8.33
C ILE A 112 -18.70 -5.93 8.16
N GLN A 113 -19.64 -6.41 7.34
CA GLN A 113 -20.93 -5.74 7.14
C GLN A 113 -21.86 -5.82 8.36
N THR A 114 -21.58 -6.71 9.31
CA THR A 114 -22.28 -6.85 10.61
C THR A 114 -21.34 -6.65 11.81
N ALA A 115 -20.16 -6.04 11.59
CA ALA A 115 -19.15 -5.89 12.63
C ALA A 115 -19.64 -5.00 13.77
N SER A 116 -19.90 -5.61 14.92
CA SER A 116 -20.16 -4.88 16.16
C SER A 116 -18.92 -4.10 16.62
N LEU A 117 -19.11 -3.00 17.35
CA LEU A 117 -18.02 -2.21 17.96
C LEU A 117 -17.02 -3.11 18.75
N ARG A 118 -17.51 -4.20 19.37
CA ARG A 118 -16.68 -5.18 20.07
C ARG A 118 -15.69 -5.89 19.14
N MET A 119 -16.07 -6.18 17.90
CA MET A 119 -15.18 -6.81 16.92
C MET A 119 -14.07 -5.84 16.51
N TYR A 120 -14.39 -4.57 16.27
CA TYR A 120 -13.39 -3.53 15.97
C TYR A 120 -12.39 -3.34 17.11
N ILE A 121 -12.86 -3.29 18.36
CA ILE A 121 -11.99 -3.18 19.54
C ILE A 121 -11.09 -4.41 19.66
N LYS A 122 -11.64 -5.62 19.49
CA LYS A 122 -10.84 -6.86 19.52
C LYS A 122 -9.78 -6.91 18.43
N THR A 123 -10.13 -6.55 17.20
CA THR A 123 -9.18 -6.53 16.07
C THR A 123 -8.09 -5.49 16.29
N ASN A 124 -8.43 -4.28 16.73
CA ASN A 124 -7.42 -3.26 17.04
C ASN A 124 -6.50 -3.69 18.19
N LEU A 125 -7.07 -4.26 19.27
CA LEU A 125 -6.28 -4.76 20.39
C LEU A 125 -5.35 -5.90 19.96
N PHE A 126 -5.85 -6.83 19.13
CA PHE A 126 -5.05 -7.91 18.56
C PHE A 126 -3.90 -7.36 17.73
N LEU A 127 -4.16 -6.42 16.81
CA LEU A 127 -3.14 -5.78 15.98
C LEU A 127 -2.11 -5.02 16.83
N PHE A 128 -2.55 -4.33 17.88
CA PHE A 128 -1.66 -3.62 18.81
C PHE A 128 -0.76 -4.58 19.59
N ILE A 129 -1.33 -5.64 20.18
CA ILE A 129 -0.55 -6.66 20.91
C ILE A 129 0.41 -7.37 19.95
N PHE A 130 -0.02 -7.67 18.73
CA PHE A 130 0.82 -8.31 17.73
C PHE A 130 1.99 -7.40 17.32
N ALA A 131 1.73 -6.11 17.05
CA ALA A 131 2.76 -5.14 16.72
C ALA A 131 3.75 -4.94 17.88
N LEU A 132 3.25 -4.82 19.11
CA LEU A 132 4.08 -4.69 20.31
C LEU A 132 4.91 -5.95 20.56
N GLY A 133 4.30 -7.13 20.42
CA GLY A 133 5.00 -8.41 20.55
C GLY A 133 6.10 -8.56 19.50
N PHE A 134 5.83 -8.19 18.25
CA PHE A 134 6.83 -8.19 17.19
C PHE A 134 7.98 -7.21 17.49
N TYR A 135 7.67 -5.99 17.96
CA TYR A 135 8.68 -5.03 18.41
C TYR A 135 9.56 -5.61 19.53
N LEU A 136 8.96 -6.22 20.56
CA LEU A 136 9.70 -6.82 21.68
C LEU A 136 10.56 -7.99 21.23
N VAL A 137 10.05 -8.86 20.35
CA VAL A 137 10.82 -9.98 19.79
C VAL A 137 12.03 -9.48 18.99
N LEU A 138 11.84 -8.48 18.12
CA LEU A 138 12.95 -7.88 17.37
C LEU A 138 13.99 -7.25 18.30
N LYS A 139 13.55 -6.58 19.37
CA LYS A 139 14.42 -6.00 20.40
C LYS A 139 15.19 -7.07 21.19
N LEU A 140 14.54 -8.19 21.52
CA LEU A 140 15.18 -9.32 22.21
C LEU A 140 16.22 -10.04 21.33
N LEU A 141 16.01 -10.04 20.02
CA LEU A 141 16.96 -10.59 19.03
C LEU A 141 18.10 -9.62 18.67
N ASP A 142 18.18 -8.47 19.34
CA ASP A 142 19.17 -7.40 19.09
C ASP A 142 19.22 -6.93 17.62
N ILE A 143 18.08 -7.02 16.93
CA ILE A 143 17.94 -6.53 15.55
C ILE A 143 17.69 -5.03 15.63
N ASP A 144 18.63 -4.24 15.11
CA ASP A 144 18.50 -2.79 15.02
C ASP A 144 17.25 -2.42 14.20
N LEU A 145 16.20 -1.92 14.86
CA LEU A 145 14.96 -1.50 14.19
C LEU A 145 15.17 -0.33 13.23
N LEU A 146 16.24 0.44 13.44
CA LEU A 146 16.63 1.55 12.57
C LEU A 146 17.58 1.10 11.47
N TRP A 147 17.86 -0.20 11.27
CA TRP A 147 18.81 -0.70 10.28
C TRP A 147 18.60 -0.16 8.85
N SER A 148 17.36 0.22 8.51
CA SER A 148 17.01 0.80 7.21
C SER A 148 17.46 2.26 7.08
N VAL A 149 17.52 3.03 8.18
CA VAL A 149 17.93 4.44 8.21
C VAL A 149 19.40 4.66 7.82
N PRO A 150 20.42 3.96 8.38
CA PRO A 150 21.81 4.14 7.96
C PRO A 150 22.02 3.63 6.52
N LYS A 151 21.25 2.63 6.06
CA LYS A 151 21.27 2.21 4.65
C LYS A 151 20.68 3.28 3.75
N ALA A 152 19.56 3.89 4.12
CA ALA A 152 18.99 5.02 3.39
C ALA A 152 19.98 6.20 3.34
N LYS A 153 20.61 6.56 4.47
CA LYS A 153 21.64 7.62 4.52
C LYS A 153 22.87 7.34 3.65
N LYS A 154 23.24 6.07 3.47
CA LYS A 154 24.38 5.67 2.64
C LYS A 154 24.10 5.81 1.14
N TRP A 155 22.88 5.52 0.70
CA TRP A 155 22.54 5.43 -0.72
C TRP A 155 21.71 6.60 -1.25
N CYS A 156 21.19 7.46 -0.35
CA CYS A 156 20.51 8.71 -0.72
C CYS A 156 21.51 9.82 -1.08
N ALA A 157 21.20 10.61 -2.09
CA ALA A 157 22.03 11.72 -2.57
C ALA A 157 22.12 12.87 -1.54
N ASN A 158 21.07 13.07 -0.74
CA ASN A 158 21.09 14.01 0.38
C ASN A 158 20.44 13.37 1.62
N PRO A 159 21.18 13.22 2.74
CA PRO A 159 20.65 12.61 3.96
C PRO A 159 19.49 13.39 4.61
N ASP A 160 19.34 14.68 4.31
CA ASP A 160 18.25 15.52 4.84
C ASP A 160 16.90 15.22 4.18
N TRP A 161 16.88 14.50 3.06
CA TRP A 161 15.65 14.05 2.39
C TRP A 161 15.00 12.84 3.06
N ILE A 162 15.68 12.23 4.04
CA ILE A 162 15.20 11.03 4.71
C ILE A 162 14.25 11.44 5.84
N ASN A 163 12.97 11.15 5.65
CA ASN A 163 11.99 11.32 6.71
C ASN A 163 12.05 10.13 7.68
N ILE A 164 12.56 10.35 8.90
CA ILE A 164 12.69 9.31 9.93
C ILE A 164 11.32 8.99 10.55
N ASP A 165 10.39 9.95 10.50
CA ASP A 165 9.04 9.83 11.05
C ASP A 165 8.15 8.86 10.26
N THR A 166 8.55 8.49 9.04
CA THR A 166 7.83 7.51 8.20
C THR A 166 8.27 6.07 8.47
N THR A 167 9.20 5.84 9.42
CA THR A 167 9.59 4.49 9.80
C THR A 167 8.44 3.76 10.52
N PRO A 168 8.25 2.45 10.29
CA PRO A 168 7.11 1.70 10.84
C PRO A 168 7.00 1.73 12.38
N PHE A 169 8.11 2.02 13.07
CA PHE A 169 8.20 2.01 14.53
C PHE A 169 8.38 3.42 15.13
N ALA A 170 8.39 4.49 14.32
CA ALA A 170 8.54 5.87 14.84
C ALA A 170 7.52 6.18 15.94
N GLY A 171 6.26 5.76 15.75
CA GLY A 171 5.18 5.97 16.73
C GLY A 171 5.31 5.17 18.04
N LEU A 172 6.07 4.06 18.05
CA LEU A 172 6.35 3.27 19.25
C LEU A 172 7.60 3.73 20.00
N GLN A 173 8.42 4.56 19.38
CA GLN A 173 9.69 5.05 19.92
C GLN A 173 9.58 6.48 20.47
N LEU A 174 8.55 7.23 20.06
CA LEU A 174 8.19 8.56 20.56
C LEU A 174 7.13 8.53 21.68
N ALA A 175 6.63 7.35 22.06
CA ALA A 175 5.70 7.12 23.18
C ALA A 175 6.45 6.56 24.39
#